data_AF-A0A9J6H403-F1
#
_entry.id   AF-A0A9J6H403-F1
#
_cell.length_a   1.000
_cell.length_b   1.000
_cell.length_c   1.000
_cell.angle_alpha   90.00
_cell.angle_beta   90.00
_cell.angle_gamma   90.00
#
_symmetry.space_group_name_H-M   'P 1'
#
loop_
_entity.id
_entity.type
_entity.pdbx_description
1 polymer ?
#
loop_
_entity_poly.entity_id
_entity_poly.type
_entity_poly.pdbx_seq_one_letter_code
_entity_poly.pdbx_strand_id
1 'polypeptide(L)'
;MQRMVYAKDEDEYKELYALLQKSAVKAVVDYFTTNWHSIYTEWIMGSKWSCGNFFNSTNNRCESMNSKLKQLVERFSSLEMFVERFFALVTTQRKEKTHRAAVLQQKRTVIVGGDMASKLYARLLTPYAFDRVQVELNASVVAAEKIKDAFDSGKIFATTEDCSCAFKQAMLLPCRHIFFLREASNMPKFDKDLCAQRWSLEAYTGSCQLTQNDACDGYDEVEVSMRKDERVLSSHQKFRKGATVASKLAEVAAECSMPTFRKNLEVLETILKHWKNGCEVNVTVVRPSQQLHSPCDVEKVASTSCPAGDLHPLTEAPQTGVAVLPAPHPGSERLFCGRGLPDNSDSACPGSASSRNT
;
A
#
# COMPACT_ATOMS: atom_id res chain seq x y z
N MET A 1 -27.61 6.45 -2.69
CA MET A 1 -26.77 5.28 -2.37
C MET A 1 -25.44 5.67 -1.72
N GLN A 2 -24.37 6.13 -2.41
CA GLN A 2 -23.04 6.33 -1.77
C GLN A 2 -23.08 7.12 -0.43
N ARG A 3 -23.79 8.24 -0.36
CA ARG A 3 -23.98 9.02 0.89
C ARG A 3 -24.48 8.17 2.07
N MET A 4 -25.36 7.19 1.83
CA MET A 4 -25.95 6.32 2.86
C MET A 4 -24.90 5.40 3.49
N VAL A 5 -23.89 4.98 2.72
CA VAL A 5 -22.77 4.17 3.25
C VAL A 5 -21.95 4.99 4.26
N TYR A 6 -21.85 6.30 4.06
CA TYR A 6 -21.10 7.22 4.92
C TYR A 6 -21.98 7.94 5.97
N ALA A 7 -23.24 7.53 6.15
CA ALA A 7 -24.11 8.08 7.19
C ALA A 7 -23.46 7.90 8.58
N LYS A 8 -23.40 9.00 9.34
CA LYS A 8 -22.73 9.08 10.65
C LYS A 8 -23.50 8.34 11.76
N ASP A 9 -24.81 8.24 11.60
CA ASP A 9 -25.79 7.67 12.51
C ASP A 9 -26.99 7.10 11.73
N GLU A 10 -27.94 6.54 12.45
CA GLU A 10 -29.15 5.93 11.89
C GLU A 10 -30.14 6.96 11.31
N ASP A 11 -30.17 8.18 11.84
CA ASP A 11 -31.16 9.18 11.44
C ASP A 11 -30.76 9.87 10.12
N GLU A 12 -29.47 10.18 9.93
CA GLU A 12 -28.94 10.55 8.61
C GLU A 12 -29.18 9.43 7.58
N TYR A 13 -29.06 8.15 7.99
CA TYR A 13 -29.39 7.04 7.11
C TYR A 13 -30.88 7.02 6.70
N LYS A 14 -31.81 7.21 7.65
CA LYS A 14 -33.25 7.29 7.39
C LYS A 14 -33.60 8.43 6.44
N GLU A 15 -33.04 9.63 6.64
CA GLU A 15 -33.21 10.78 5.75
C GLU A 15 -32.76 10.45 4.31
N LEU A 16 -31.58 9.84 4.17
CA LEU A 16 -31.02 9.47 2.87
C LEU A 16 -31.77 8.31 2.19
N TYR A 17 -32.40 7.42 2.96
CA TYR A 17 -33.28 6.37 2.45
C TYR A 17 -34.63 6.95 1.99
N ALA A 18 -35.23 7.88 2.74
CA ALA A 18 -36.42 8.61 2.31
C ALA A 18 -36.16 9.46 1.04
N LEU A 19 -34.95 10.00 0.89
CA LEU A 19 -34.51 10.66 -0.35
C LEU A 19 -34.36 9.66 -1.51
N LEU A 20 -33.86 8.43 -1.26
CA LEU A 20 -33.77 7.38 -2.27
C LEU A 20 -35.17 6.96 -2.76
N GLN A 21 -36.12 6.73 -1.84
CA GLN A 21 -37.51 6.41 -2.15
C GLN A 21 -38.20 7.47 -3.03
N LYS A 22 -37.88 8.76 -2.83
CA LYS A 22 -38.45 9.88 -3.60
C LYS A 22 -37.78 10.13 -4.96
N SER A 23 -36.56 9.65 -5.18
CA SER A 23 -35.73 10.01 -6.35
C SER A 23 -35.38 8.86 -7.30
N ALA A 24 -35.45 7.60 -6.84
CA ALA A 24 -35.11 6.44 -7.66
C ALA A 24 -36.35 5.77 -8.29
N VAL A 25 -36.16 5.15 -9.45
CA VAL A 25 -37.19 4.33 -10.12
C VAL A 25 -37.62 3.18 -9.22
N LYS A 26 -38.93 2.87 -9.17
CA LYS A 26 -39.52 1.89 -8.24
C LYS A 26 -38.75 0.57 -8.15
N ALA A 27 -38.34 -0.02 -9.28
CA ALA A 27 -37.58 -1.28 -9.30
C ALA A 27 -36.25 -1.22 -8.53
N VAL A 28 -35.58 -0.07 -8.50
CA VAL A 28 -34.35 0.16 -7.72
C VAL A 28 -34.68 0.27 -6.23
N VAL A 29 -35.79 0.95 -5.88
CA VAL A 29 -36.27 1.08 -4.50
C VAL A 29 -36.71 -0.28 -3.95
N ASP A 30 -37.45 -1.07 -4.73
CA ASP A 30 -37.90 -2.42 -4.39
C ASP A 30 -36.70 -3.35 -4.14
N TYR A 31 -35.74 -3.38 -5.08
CA TYR A 31 -34.51 -4.18 -4.95
C TYR A 31 -33.68 -3.76 -3.72
N PHE A 32 -33.47 -2.44 -3.53
CA PHE A 32 -32.71 -1.93 -2.40
C PHE A 32 -33.39 -2.25 -1.06
N THR A 33 -34.72 -2.08 -0.99
CA THR A 33 -35.48 -2.34 0.24
C THR A 33 -35.45 -3.82 0.61
N THR A 34 -35.55 -4.71 -0.39
CA THR A 34 -35.52 -6.16 -0.20
C THR A 34 -34.13 -6.67 0.22
N ASN A 35 -33.05 -6.14 -0.35
CA ASN A 35 -31.71 -6.73 -0.24
C ASN A 35 -30.73 -5.96 0.67
N TRP A 36 -31.00 -4.69 0.99
CA TRP A 36 -30.04 -3.81 1.67
C TRP A 36 -30.61 -3.02 2.84
N HIS A 37 -31.90 -2.64 2.81
CA HIS A 37 -32.49 -1.83 3.87
C HIS A 37 -32.64 -2.60 5.18
N SER A 38 -33.03 -3.87 5.14
CA SER A 38 -33.18 -4.75 6.32
C SER A 38 -31.88 -4.98 7.12
N ILE A 39 -30.72 -4.78 6.48
CA ILE A 39 -29.38 -5.05 7.06
C ILE A 39 -28.51 -3.78 7.13
N TYR A 40 -29.12 -2.58 7.16
CA TYR A 40 -28.39 -1.30 7.09
C TYR A 40 -27.28 -1.17 8.14
N THR A 41 -27.52 -1.64 9.36
CA THR A 41 -26.58 -1.60 10.49
C THR A 41 -25.24 -2.30 10.22
N GLU A 42 -25.21 -3.30 9.33
CA GLU A 42 -23.98 -4.03 8.95
C GLU A 42 -23.06 -3.22 8.02
N TRP A 43 -23.61 -2.25 7.27
CA TRP A 43 -22.89 -1.59 6.18
C TRP A 43 -22.85 -0.05 6.24
N ILE A 44 -23.71 0.63 7.01
CA ILE A 44 -23.59 2.08 7.24
C ILE A 44 -22.45 2.39 8.21
N MET A 45 -21.58 3.35 7.87
CA MET A 45 -20.34 3.60 8.61
C MET A 45 -20.55 4.03 10.07
N GLY A 46 -21.67 4.67 10.43
CA GLY A 46 -22.02 4.97 11.82
C GLY A 46 -22.15 3.71 12.69
N SER A 47 -23.02 2.78 12.30
CA SER A 47 -23.27 1.52 13.04
C SER A 47 -22.16 0.49 12.89
N LYS A 48 -21.41 0.49 11.77
CA LYS A 48 -20.47 -0.56 11.37
C LYS A 48 -19.41 -0.91 12.43
N TRP A 49 -19.03 0.03 13.29
CA TRP A 49 -17.99 -0.17 14.30
C TRP A 49 -18.40 -1.15 15.40
N SER A 50 -19.70 -1.29 15.68
CA SER A 50 -20.26 -2.20 16.69
C SER A 50 -19.91 -3.68 16.46
N CYS A 51 -19.70 -4.09 15.21
CA CYS A 51 -19.54 -5.50 14.82
C CYS A 51 -18.08 -5.99 14.72
N GLY A 52 -17.13 -5.39 15.46
CA GLY A 52 -15.74 -5.89 15.48
C GLY A 52 -15.03 -5.84 14.13
N ASN A 53 -15.26 -4.81 13.32
CA ASN A 53 -14.81 -4.78 11.91
C ASN A 53 -13.29 -4.57 11.68
N PHE A 54 -12.52 -4.41 12.76
CA PHE A 54 -11.06 -4.20 12.79
C PHE A 54 -10.57 -2.96 12.01
N PHE A 55 -11.40 -1.92 11.96
CA PHE A 55 -11.25 -0.73 11.11
C PHE A 55 -11.16 -1.02 9.60
N ASN A 56 -11.66 -2.17 9.12
CA ASN A 56 -11.71 -2.43 7.68
C ASN A 56 -12.96 -1.84 7.02
N SER A 57 -12.84 -0.61 6.53
CA SER A 57 -13.86 0.05 5.71
C SER A 57 -13.89 -0.43 4.25
N THR A 58 -12.87 -1.18 3.77
CA THR A 58 -12.63 -1.42 2.33
C THR A 58 -12.83 -2.86 1.89
N ASN A 59 -13.19 -3.04 0.61
CA ASN A 59 -13.28 -4.33 -0.07
C ASN A 59 -11.94 -4.82 -0.67
N ASN A 60 -10.87 -4.02 -0.58
CA ASN A 60 -9.52 -4.26 -1.12
C ASN A 60 -9.00 -5.70 -0.96
N ARG A 61 -9.26 -6.33 0.20
CA ARG A 61 -8.86 -7.73 0.48
C ARG A 61 -9.59 -8.73 -0.43
N CYS A 62 -10.89 -8.52 -0.64
CA CYS A 62 -11.74 -9.35 -1.50
C CYS A 62 -11.40 -9.10 -2.97
N GLU A 63 -11.21 -7.85 -3.39
CA GLU A 63 -10.78 -7.52 -4.76
C GLU A 63 -9.40 -8.10 -5.10
N SER A 64 -8.44 -8.02 -4.16
CA SER A 64 -7.12 -8.64 -4.32
C SER A 64 -7.21 -10.16 -4.46
N MET A 65 -8.04 -10.82 -3.65
CA MET A 65 -8.29 -12.26 -3.78
C MET A 65 -8.95 -12.62 -5.12
N ASN A 66 -9.97 -11.87 -5.53
CA ASN A 66 -10.68 -12.07 -6.79
C ASN A 66 -9.76 -11.81 -8.00
N SER A 67 -8.83 -10.87 -7.90
CA SER A 67 -7.79 -10.62 -8.91
C SER A 67 -6.80 -11.79 -9.00
N LYS A 68 -6.29 -12.29 -7.85
CA LYS A 68 -5.43 -13.49 -7.81
C LYS A 68 -6.15 -14.72 -8.40
N LEU A 69 -7.43 -14.90 -8.09
CA LEU A 69 -8.24 -16.01 -8.61
C LEU A 69 -8.42 -15.89 -10.14
N LYS A 70 -8.75 -14.70 -10.65
CA LYS A 70 -8.88 -14.43 -12.09
C LYS A 70 -7.57 -14.54 -12.88
N GLN A 71 -6.41 -14.45 -12.23
CA GLN A 71 -5.10 -14.71 -12.85
C GLN A 71 -4.80 -16.21 -12.98
N LEU A 72 -5.46 -17.06 -12.18
CA LEU A 72 -5.26 -18.52 -12.19
C LEU A 72 -6.40 -19.26 -12.90
N VAL A 73 -7.62 -18.72 -12.91
CA VAL A 73 -8.80 -19.36 -13.48
C VAL A 73 -9.08 -18.79 -14.87
N GLU A 74 -8.85 -19.61 -15.89
CA GLU A 74 -9.16 -19.28 -17.29
C GLU A 74 -10.67 -19.33 -17.55
N ARG A 75 -11.14 -18.48 -18.47
CA ARG A 75 -12.57 -18.27 -18.78
C ARG A 75 -13.35 -19.54 -19.16
N PHE A 76 -12.65 -20.58 -19.63
CA PHE A 76 -13.21 -21.85 -20.08
C PHE A 76 -12.54 -23.07 -19.40
N SER A 77 -11.97 -22.88 -18.21
CA SER A 77 -11.41 -23.99 -17.41
C SER A 77 -12.49 -24.98 -16.98
N SER A 78 -12.17 -26.28 -16.98
CA SER A 78 -13.04 -27.31 -16.40
C SER A 78 -13.14 -27.13 -14.87
N LEU A 79 -14.20 -27.70 -14.26
CA LEU A 79 -14.36 -27.66 -12.81
C LEU A 79 -13.18 -28.31 -12.07
N GLU A 80 -12.62 -29.38 -12.64
CA GLU A 80 -11.41 -30.06 -12.17
C GLU A 80 -10.20 -29.11 -12.15
N MET A 81 -9.87 -28.49 -13.30
CA MET A 81 -8.79 -27.50 -13.41
C MET A 81 -9.01 -26.28 -12.48
N PHE A 82 -10.26 -25.86 -12.27
CA PHE A 82 -10.60 -24.81 -11.31
C PHE A 82 -10.28 -25.25 -9.87
N VAL A 83 -10.70 -26.46 -9.47
CA VAL A 83 -10.49 -27.00 -8.11
C VAL A 83 -9.00 -27.14 -7.80
N GLU A 84 -8.21 -27.70 -8.72
CA GLU A 84 -6.75 -27.80 -8.56
C GLU A 84 -6.09 -26.43 -8.35
N ARG A 85 -6.34 -25.49 -9.26
CA ARG A 85 -5.73 -24.14 -9.21
C ARG A 85 -6.22 -23.33 -8.01
N PHE A 86 -7.47 -23.54 -7.56
CA PHE A 86 -7.99 -22.97 -6.33
C PHE A 86 -7.26 -23.51 -5.08
N PHE A 87 -7.07 -24.83 -4.97
CA PHE A 87 -6.32 -25.39 -3.84
C PHE A 87 -4.82 -25.02 -3.88
N ALA A 88 -4.23 -24.85 -5.06
CA ALA A 88 -2.88 -24.29 -5.21
C ALA A 88 -2.80 -22.84 -4.70
N LEU A 89 -3.78 -21.98 -5.01
CA LEU A 89 -3.89 -20.62 -4.49
C LEU A 89 -4.04 -20.61 -2.95
N VAL A 90 -4.95 -21.42 -2.41
CA VAL A 90 -5.18 -21.53 -0.95
C VAL A 90 -3.92 -22.00 -0.23
N THR A 91 -3.23 -23.01 -0.78
CA THR A 91 -1.95 -23.52 -0.25
C THR A 91 -0.87 -22.44 -0.29
N THR A 92 -0.80 -21.66 -1.37
CA THR A 92 0.14 -20.54 -1.49
C THR A 92 -0.15 -19.43 -0.46
N GLN A 93 -1.42 -19.07 -0.24
CA GLN A 93 -1.79 -18.10 0.80
C GLN A 93 -1.51 -18.63 2.22
N ARG A 94 -1.66 -19.94 2.48
CA ARG A 94 -1.25 -20.57 3.74
C ARG A 94 0.27 -20.49 3.93
N LYS A 95 1.07 -20.84 2.92
CA LYS A 95 2.55 -20.71 2.95
C LYS A 95 3.01 -19.26 3.16
N GLU A 96 2.39 -18.30 2.47
CA GLU A 96 2.61 -16.85 2.69
C GLU A 96 2.37 -16.45 4.17
N LYS A 97 1.27 -16.93 4.78
CA LYS A 97 0.94 -16.64 6.18
C LYS A 97 1.98 -17.25 7.13
N THR A 98 2.31 -18.52 6.97
CA THR A 98 3.32 -19.23 7.78
C THR A 98 4.67 -18.53 7.71
N HIS A 99 5.12 -18.12 6.52
CA HIS A 99 6.35 -17.34 6.36
C HIS A 99 6.29 -15.98 7.08
N ARG A 100 5.16 -15.26 7.02
CA ARG A 100 4.97 -13.99 7.78
C ARG A 100 5.02 -14.21 9.30
N ALA A 101 4.54 -15.35 9.81
CA ALA A 101 4.64 -15.70 11.22
C ALA A 101 6.07 -16.03 11.65
N ALA A 102 6.80 -16.84 10.86
CA ALA A 102 8.20 -17.16 11.13
C ALA A 102 9.09 -15.91 11.15
N VAL A 103 8.93 -15.03 10.14
CA VAL A 103 9.64 -13.74 10.07
C VAL A 103 9.30 -12.83 11.27
N LEU A 104 8.06 -12.88 11.79
CA LEU A 104 7.67 -12.11 12.98
C LEU A 104 8.29 -12.67 14.27
N GLN A 105 8.41 -14.00 14.41
CA GLN A 105 9.09 -14.62 15.54
C GLN A 105 10.59 -14.29 15.54
N GLN A 106 11.24 -14.40 14.38
CA GLN A 106 12.66 -14.08 14.20
C GLN A 106 12.97 -12.59 14.40
N LYS A 107 12.07 -11.70 13.96
CA LYS A 107 12.27 -10.23 13.98
C LYS A 107 11.44 -9.58 15.08
N ARG A 108 11.53 -10.10 16.31
CA ARG A 108 10.90 -9.52 17.50
C ARG A 108 11.37 -8.08 17.69
N THR A 109 10.44 -7.13 17.62
CA THR A 109 10.71 -5.70 17.85
C THR A 109 11.19 -5.47 19.29
N VAL A 110 12.40 -4.94 19.45
CA VAL A 110 12.91 -4.46 20.74
C VAL A 110 12.35 -3.06 20.98
N ILE A 111 11.60 -2.87 22.07
CA ILE A 111 11.17 -1.54 22.51
C ILE A 111 12.20 -0.95 23.45
N VAL A 112 12.81 0.15 23.00
CA VAL A 112 13.72 0.98 23.79
C VAL A 112 12.91 2.14 24.36
N GLY A 113 12.91 2.30 25.68
CA GLY A 113 12.04 3.26 26.38
C GLY A 113 10.62 2.72 26.64
N GLY A 114 9.65 3.61 26.86
CA GLY A 114 8.25 3.28 27.15
C GLY A 114 7.97 2.87 28.61
N ASP A 115 6.71 2.96 29.03
CA ASP A 115 6.27 2.53 30.36
C ASP A 115 6.17 0.99 30.46
N MET A 116 5.80 0.48 31.64
CA MET A 116 5.64 -0.96 31.82
C MET A 116 4.43 -1.53 31.07
N ALA A 117 3.36 -0.75 30.85
CA ALA A 117 2.18 -1.22 30.14
C ALA A 117 2.46 -1.42 28.64
N SER A 118 3.11 -0.44 28.00
CA SER A 118 3.67 -0.53 26.65
C SER A 118 4.50 -1.80 26.45
N LYS A 119 5.46 -2.04 27.36
CA LYS A 119 6.37 -3.20 27.28
C LYS A 119 5.65 -4.54 27.41
N LEU A 120 4.56 -4.60 28.18
CA LEU A 120 3.76 -5.81 28.35
C LEU A 120 2.82 -6.03 27.16
N TYR A 121 2.12 -5.00 26.67
CA TYR A 121 1.30 -5.09 25.45
C TYR A 121 2.13 -5.47 24.22
N ALA A 122 3.35 -4.96 24.07
CA ALA A 122 4.24 -5.32 22.97
C ALA A 122 4.75 -6.79 23.00
N ARG A 123 4.76 -7.42 24.17
CA ARG A 123 5.08 -8.85 24.33
C ARG A 123 3.87 -9.75 24.08
N LEU A 124 2.67 -9.22 24.28
CA LEU A 124 1.40 -9.92 24.10
C LEU A 124 0.91 -9.86 22.64
N LEU A 125 0.96 -8.69 22.02
CA LEU A 125 0.26 -8.36 20.77
C LEU A 125 1.16 -8.43 19.53
N THR A 126 0.55 -8.77 18.40
CA THR A 126 1.14 -8.53 17.07
C THR A 126 1.50 -7.04 16.89
N PRO A 127 2.61 -6.68 16.20
CA PRO A 127 3.05 -5.28 16.10
C PRO A 127 1.96 -4.34 15.61
N TYR A 128 1.18 -4.74 14.60
CA TYR A 128 0.04 -3.97 14.09
C TYR A 128 -1.01 -3.64 15.18
N ALA A 129 -1.30 -4.57 16.09
CA ALA A 129 -2.24 -4.33 17.19
C ALA A 129 -1.59 -3.50 18.30
N PHE A 130 -0.31 -3.74 18.59
CA PHE A 130 0.46 -2.95 19.53
C PHE A 130 0.58 -1.48 19.10
N ASP A 131 0.90 -1.19 17.83
CA ASP A 131 0.99 0.19 17.30
C ASP A 131 -0.30 0.97 17.54
N ARG A 132 -1.46 0.31 17.44
CA ARG A 132 -2.78 0.89 17.72
C ARG A 132 -3.01 1.10 19.22
N VAL A 133 -2.65 0.13 20.05
CA VAL A 133 -2.76 0.22 21.52
C VAL A 133 -1.83 1.30 22.10
N GLN A 134 -0.62 1.47 21.56
CA GLN A 134 0.31 2.51 22.00
C GLN A 134 -0.23 3.91 21.74
N VAL A 135 -0.92 4.13 20.62
CA VAL A 135 -1.58 5.41 20.32
C VAL A 135 -2.71 5.69 21.32
N GLU A 136 -3.54 4.69 21.65
CA GLU A 136 -4.60 4.84 22.67
C GLU A 136 -4.04 5.04 24.08
N LEU A 137 -2.96 4.34 24.44
CA LEU A 137 -2.28 4.48 25.73
C LEU A 137 -1.71 5.90 25.90
N ASN A 138 -1.02 6.42 24.89
CA ASN A 138 -0.51 7.80 24.88
C ASN A 138 -1.66 8.82 24.92
N ALA A 139 -2.73 8.59 24.16
CA ALA A 139 -3.90 9.46 24.12
C ALA A 139 -4.68 9.50 25.45
N SER A 140 -4.62 8.45 26.28
CA SER A 140 -5.27 8.44 27.60
C SER A 140 -4.74 9.53 28.54
N VAL A 141 -3.46 9.87 28.42
CA VAL A 141 -2.80 10.93 29.19
C VAL A 141 -2.93 12.27 28.47
N VAL A 142 -2.60 12.32 27.17
CA VAL A 142 -2.52 13.58 26.41
C VAL A 142 -3.91 14.21 26.13
N ALA A 143 -4.98 13.43 26.11
CA ALA A 143 -6.34 13.90 25.83
C ALA A 143 -7.29 13.80 27.04
N ALA A 144 -6.75 13.75 28.27
CA ALA A 144 -7.51 13.52 29.51
C ALA A 144 -8.74 14.44 29.69
N GLU A 145 -8.66 15.72 29.34
CA GLU A 145 -9.79 16.66 29.41
C GLU A 145 -10.90 16.28 28.43
N LYS A 146 -10.56 16.06 27.16
CA LYS A 146 -11.49 15.64 26.10
C LYS A 146 -12.13 14.28 26.37
N ILE A 147 -11.50 13.44 27.19
CA ILE A 147 -12.05 12.17 27.67
C ILE A 147 -13.13 12.42 28.73
N LYS A 148 -12.91 13.35 29.68
CA LYS A 148 -13.94 13.78 30.64
C LYS A 148 -15.12 14.42 29.92
N ASP A 149 -14.88 15.39 29.03
CA ASP A 149 -15.93 16.04 28.23
C ASP A 149 -16.84 15.02 27.50
N ALA A 150 -16.28 13.92 27.02
CA ALA A 150 -17.00 12.86 26.31
C ALA A 150 -17.84 11.97 27.23
N PHE A 151 -17.45 11.79 28.49
CA PHE A 151 -18.24 11.13 29.52
C PHE A 151 -19.33 12.08 30.05
N ASP A 152 -18.96 13.31 30.43
CA ASP A 152 -19.86 14.30 31.04
C ASP A 152 -20.98 14.73 30.08
N SER A 153 -20.71 14.73 28.76
CA SER A 153 -21.74 14.96 27.73
C SER A 153 -22.48 13.68 27.27
N GLY A 154 -22.29 12.55 27.95
CA GLY A 154 -23.01 11.28 27.69
C GLY A 154 -22.71 10.64 26.33
N LYS A 155 -21.68 11.09 25.61
CA LYS A 155 -21.34 10.60 24.25
C LYS A 155 -20.62 9.26 24.27
N ILE A 156 -19.96 8.93 25.36
CA ILE A 156 -19.21 7.69 25.54
C ILE A 156 -19.56 7.07 26.89
N PHE A 157 -19.96 5.80 26.86
CA PHE A 157 -20.11 4.98 28.05
C PHE A 157 -18.89 4.05 28.14
N ALA A 158 -18.26 3.97 29.31
CA ALA A 158 -17.07 3.17 29.51
C ALA A 158 -16.94 2.68 30.96
N THR A 159 -16.25 1.55 31.12
CA THR A 159 -15.82 0.99 32.39
C THR A 159 -14.29 0.80 32.36
N THR A 160 -13.75 0.18 33.40
CA THR A 160 -12.35 -0.27 33.45
C THR A 160 -12.06 -1.48 32.54
N GLU A 161 -13.06 -1.97 31.80
CA GLU A 161 -12.97 -3.18 30.97
C GLU A 161 -13.55 -3.02 29.54
N ASP A 162 -14.66 -2.28 29.39
CA ASP A 162 -15.37 -2.09 28.12
C ASP A 162 -15.70 -0.62 27.83
N CYS A 163 -16.04 -0.29 26.57
CA CYS A 163 -16.33 1.07 26.13
C CYS A 163 -17.11 1.11 24.82
N SER A 164 -18.14 1.97 24.75
CA SER A 164 -18.97 2.20 23.56
C SER A 164 -18.25 2.93 22.42
N CYS A 165 -16.98 3.30 22.56
CA CYS A 165 -16.27 4.02 21.51
C CYS A 165 -15.89 3.10 20.35
N ALA A 166 -15.87 3.67 19.14
CA ALA A 166 -15.56 2.96 17.90
C ALA A 166 -14.22 2.19 17.93
N PHE A 167 -13.23 2.61 18.74
CA PHE A 167 -11.98 1.84 18.88
C PHE A 167 -12.20 0.50 19.60
N LYS A 168 -12.80 0.50 20.81
CA LYS A 168 -13.03 -0.74 21.57
C LYS A 168 -13.98 -1.65 20.81
N GLN A 169 -15.06 -1.11 20.24
CA GLN A 169 -16.02 -1.88 19.44
C GLN A 169 -15.41 -2.47 18.16
N ALA A 170 -14.69 -1.67 17.36
CA ALA A 170 -14.16 -2.16 16.08
C ALA A 170 -12.90 -3.03 16.25
N MET A 171 -11.99 -2.68 17.16
CA MET A 171 -10.74 -3.42 17.36
C MET A 171 -10.86 -4.55 18.38
N LEU A 172 -11.76 -4.49 19.36
CA LEU A 172 -11.78 -5.41 20.52
C LEU A 172 -10.42 -5.40 21.26
N LEU A 173 -9.92 -4.18 21.50
CA LEU A 173 -8.67 -3.86 22.20
C LEU A 173 -8.93 -2.70 23.19
N PRO A 174 -8.14 -2.54 24.26
CA PRO A 174 -8.28 -1.42 25.19
C PRO A 174 -8.07 -0.07 24.48
N CYS A 175 -8.96 0.87 24.77
CA CYS A 175 -8.93 2.24 24.24
C CYS A 175 -8.51 3.26 25.31
N ARG A 176 -8.26 4.50 24.89
CA ARG A 176 -7.87 5.61 25.77
C ARG A 176 -8.82 5.82 26.96
N HIS A 177 -10.11 5.58 26.79
CA HIS A 177 -11.14 5.72 27.83
C HIS A 177 -10.96 4.65 28.93
N ILE A 178 -10.71 3.40 28.55
CA ILE A 178 -10.44 2.30 29.48
C ILE A 178 -9.13 2.56 30.22
N PHE A 179 -8.07 2.99 29.53
CA PHE A 179 -6.79 3.34 30.17
C PHE A 179 -6.91 4.50 31.17
N PHE A 180 -7.67 5.54 30.82
CA PHE A 180 -7.95 6.68 31.69
C PHE A 180 -8.77 6.27 32.93
N LEU A 181 -9.84 5.48 32.75
CA LEU A 181 -10.66 5.01 33.87
C LEU A 181 -9.89 4.06 34.80
N ARG A 182 -9.02 3.20 34.25
CA ARG A 182 -8.15 2.33 35.06
C ARG A 182 -7.14 3.14 35.88
N GLU A 183 -6.52 4.16 35.29
CA GLU A 183 -5.63 5.07 36.02
C GLU A 183 -6.36 5.83 37.14
N ALA A 184 -7.54 6.39 36.85
CA ALA A 184 -8.39 7.05 37.85
C ALA A 184 -8.87 6.09 38.96
N SER A 185 -8.92 4.78 38.69
CA SER A 185 -9.31 3.72 39.64
C SER A 185 -8.11 3.05 40.33
N ASN A 186 -6.89 3.56 40.16
CA ASN A 186 -5.63 2.93 40.60
C ASN A 186 -5.42 1.47 40.10
N MET A 187 -6.06 1.09 39.00
CA MET A 187 -5.89 -0.22 38.36
C MET A 187 -4.72 -0.19 37.36
N PRO A 188 -3.97 -1.30 37.19
CA PRO A 188 -2.92 -1.40 36.18
C PRO A 188 -3.45 -1.13 34.76
N LYS A 189 -2.75 -0.25 34.02
CA LYS A 189 -3.02 0.00 32.58
C LYS A 189 -2.78 -1.22 31.71
N PHE A 190 -1.88 -2.13 32.10
CA PHE A 190 -1.75 -3.43 31.45
C PHE A 190 -2.76 -4.44 31.99
N ASP A 191 -3.45 -5.09 31.06
CA ASP A 191 -4.32 -6.21 31.33
C ASP A 191 -4.43 -7.04 30.03
N LYS A 192 -4.25 -8.36 30.15
CA LYS A 192 -4.27 -9.26 28.99
C LYS A 192 -5.69 -9.50 28.47
N ASP A 193 -6.69 -9.49 29.34
CA ASP A 193 -8.04 -9.97 29.03
C ASP A 193 -8.90 -8.88 28.36
N LEU A 194 -8.43 -7.62 28.39
CA LEU A 194 -8.95 -6.52 27.56
C LEU A 194 -8.70 -6.70 26.06
N CYS A 195 -7.77 -7.60 25.69
CA CYS A 195 -7.32 -7.79 24.31
C CYS A 195 -7.91 -9.07 23.69
N ALA A 196 -8.73 -8.94 22.65
CA ALA A 196 -9.26 -10.12 21.96
C ALA A 196 -8.15 -11.01 21.39
N GLN A 197 -8.20 -12.30 21.73
CA GLN A 197 -7.14 -13.31 21.50
C GLN A 197 -6.54 -13.27 20.09
N ARG A 198 -7.36 -13.00 19.06
CA ARG A 198 -6.97 -12.86 17.64
C ARG A 198 -5.83 -11.88 17.34
N TRP A 199 -5.53 -10.95 18.26
CA TRP A 199 -4.45 -9.97 18.12
C TRP A 199 -3.15 -10.37 18.80
N SER A 200 -3.18 -11.40 19.65
CA SER A 200 -2.00 -11.92 20.34
C SER A 200 -0.97 -12.49 19.35
N LEU A 201 0.30 -12.45 19.73
CA LEU A 201 1.36 -13.17 19.01
C LEU A 201 1.06 -14.67 18.98
N GLU A 202 0.61 -15.23 20.10
CA GLU A 202 0.27 -16.65 20.26
C GLU A 202 -0.76 -17.12 19.24
N ALA A 203 -1.91 -16.44 19.11
CA ALA A 203 -2.92 -16.81 18.13
C ALA A 203 -2.41 -16.65 16.69
N TYR A 204 -1.53 -15.68 16.43
CA TYR A 204 -0.94 -15.47 15.10
C TYR A 204 0.08 -16.57 14.73
N THR A 205 0.93 -16.98 15.67
CA THR A 205 1.99 -17.99 15.45
C THR A 205 1.47 -19.41 15.57
N GLY A 206 0.67 -19.73 16.60
CA GLY A 206 0.10 -21.07 16.82
C GLY A 206 -0.92 -21.49 15.76
N SER A 207 -1.54 -20.53 15.06
CA SER A 207 -2.34 -20.81 13.86
C SER A 207 -1.48 -20.96 12.58
N CYS A 208 -0.17 -21.16 12.72
CA CYS A 208 0.77 -21.54 11.67
C CYS A 208 1.54 -22.79 12.12
N GLN A 209 1.77 -23.75 11.22
CA GLN A 209 2.35 -25.08 11.54
C GLN A 209 3.88 -25.03 11.75
N LEU A 210 4.37 -24.02 12.48
CA LEU A 210 5.80 -23.82 12.81
C LEU A 210 6.24 -24.59 14.06
N THR A 211 5.29 -25.19 14.78
CA THR A 211 5.50 -25.90 16.05
C THR A 211 5.04 -27.35 15.97
N GLN A 212 5.31 -28.01 14.84
CA GLN A 212 5.38 -29.48 14.78
C GLN A 212 6.86 -29.85 14.79
N ASN A 213 7.23 -30.70 15.74
CA ASN A 213 8.62 -30.86 16.20
C ASN A 213 9.59 -31.31 15.10
N ASP A 214 10.58 -30.49 14.81
CA ASP A 214 11.95 -30.94 14.57
C ASP A 214 12.78 -30.48 15.78
N ALA A 215 13.15 -31.43 16.65
CA ALA A 215 13.97 -31.15 17.83
C ALA A 215 15.46 -31.21 17.45
N CYS A 216 15.94 -30.18 16.76
CA CYS A 216 17.38 -29.95 16.61
C CYS A 216 17.96 -29.40 17.92
N ASP A 217 18.40 -30.31 18.78
CA ASP A 217 19.25 -29.99 19.93
C ASP A 217 20.63 -29.51 19.44
N GLY A 218 21.22 -28.50 20.10
CA GLY A 218 22.45 -27.84 19.65
C GLY A 218 22.33 -26.31 19.55
N TYR A 219 22.63 -25.61 20.65
CA TYR A 219 22.76 -24.16 20.69
C TYR A 219 24.19 -23.71 20.35
N ASP A 220 24.55 -23.67 19.07
CA ASP A 220 25.79 -23.01 18.65
C ASP A 220 25.67 -21.47 18.76
N GLU A 221 26.48 -20.87 19.63
CA GLU A 221 26.53 -19.42 19.84
C GLU A 221 27.32 -18.74 18.71
N VAL A 222 26.65 -18.53 17.57
CA VAL A 222 27.26 -17.84 16.42
C VAL A 222 27.25 -16.32 16.63
N GLU A 223 28.44 -15.73 16.80
CA GLU A 223 28.63 -14.28 16.85
C GLU A 223 28.40 -13.65 15.46
N VAL A 224 27.15 -13.28 15.16
CA VAL A 224 26.77 -12.70 13.86
C VAL A 224 27.23 -11.24 13.76
N SER A 225 28.41 -11.04 13.17
CA SER A 225 28.91 -9.74 12.73
C SER A 225 27.87 -9.02 11.85
N MET A 226 27.41 -7.84 12.27
CA MET A 226 26.29 -7.11 11.64
C MET A 226 26.61 -6.52 10.26
N ARG A 227 26.66 -7.37 9.23
CA ARG A 227 26.61 -6.91 7.83
C ARG A 227 25.20 -6.41 7.53
N LYS A 228 25.09 -5.13 7.11
CA LYS A 228 23.84 -4.55 6.63
C LYS A 228 23.56 -5.05 5.22
N ASP A 229 22.87 -6.17 5.09
CA ASP A 229 22.37 -6.62 3.78
C ASP A 229 21.44 -5.55 3.18
N GLU A 230 21.78 -5.06 2.00
CA GLU A 230 20.94 -4.10 1.29
C GLU A 230 19.61 -4.73 0.90
N ARG A 231 18.51 -4.03 1.22
CA ARG A 231 17.15 -4.49 0.93
C ARG A 231 16.96 -4.76 -0.57
N VAL A 232 16.73 -6.03 -0.92
CA VAL A 232 16.44 -6.46 -2.31
C VAL A 232 15.32 -5.61 -2.90
N LEU A 233 15.64 -4.87 -3.95
CA LEU A 233 14.75 -3.87 -4.56
C LEU A 233 13.68 -4.54 -5.43
N SER A 234 12.43 -4.09 -5.30
CA SER A 234 11.35 -4.44 -6.22
C SER A 234 11.60 -3.90 -7.63
N SER A 235 10.95 -4.48 -8.66
CA SER A 235 11.10 -4.06 -10.06
C SER A 235 10.88 -2.55 -10.27
N HIS A 236 9.83 -1.98 -9.65
CA HIS A 236 9.56 -0.54 -9.72
C HIS A 236 10.66 0.31 -9.05
N GLN A 237 11.24 -0.15 -7.94
CA GLN A 237 12.36 0.54 -7.29
C GLN A 237 13.66 0.43 -8.10
N LYS A 238 13.93 -0.72 -8.73
CA LYS A 238 15.05 -0.91 -9.67
C LYS A 238 14.93 0.06 -10.84
N PHE A 239 13.75 0.11 -11.49
CA PHE A 239 13.47 1.04 -12.59
C PHE A 239 13.66 2.49 -12.16
N ARG A 240 13.10 2.92 -11.01
CA ARG A 240 13.26 4.30 -10.53
C ARG A 240 14.72 4.67 -10.23
N LYS A 241 15.50 3.79 -9.57
CA LYS A 241 16.94 4.04 -9.36
C LYS A 241 17.68 4.18 -10.70
N GLY A 242 17.44 3.26 -11.65
CA GLY A 242 18.06 3.28 -12.97
C GLY A 242 17.72 4.54 -13.77
N ALA A 243 16.45 4.93 -13.80
CA ALA A 243 15.98 6.14 -14.47
C ALA A 243 16.64 7.41 -13.90
N THR A 244 16.75 7.55 -12.58
CA THR A 244 17.42 8.70 -11.95
C THR A 244 18.91 8.80 -12.31
N VAL A 245 19.60 7.68 -12.54
CA VAL A 245 20.99 7.70 -13.04
C VAL A 245 21.04 8.03 -14.53
N ALA A 246 20.13 7.46 -15.33
CA ALA A 246 20.06 7.72 -16.77
C ALA A 246 19.75 9.19 -17.11
N SER A 247 18.85 9.84 -16.36
CA SER A 247 18.57 11.28 -16.50
C SER A 247 19.83 12.12 -16.27
N LYS A 248 20.59 11.85 -15.19
CA LYS A 248 21.84 12.56 -14.88
C LYS A 248 22.92 12.35 -15.93
N LEU A 249 23.00 11.15 -16.53
CA LEU A 249 23.91 10.89 -17.64
C LEU A 249 23.51 11.66 -18.90
N ALA A 250 22.21 11.83 -19.16
CA ALA A 250 21.71 12.64 -20.26
C ALA A 250 21.93 14.15 -20.03
N GLU A 251 21.73 14.64 -18.81
CA GLU A 251 22.04 16.02 -18.37
C GLU A 251 23.52 16.36 -18.62
N VAL A 252 24.44 15.57 -18.05
CA VAL A 252 25.90 15.76 -18.22
C VAL A 252 26.34 15.59 -19.68
N ALA A 253 25.69 14.72 -20.45
CA ALA A 253 25.98 14.60 -21.88
C ALA A 253 25.54 15.84 -22.67
N ALA A 254 24.38 16.44 -22.35
CA ALA A 254 23.85 17.63 -23.02
C ALA A 254 24.67 18.90 -22.75
N GLU A 255 25.35 18.97 -21.59
CA GLU A 255 26.29 20.06 -21.25
C GLU A 255 27.64 19.95 -22.00
N CYS A 256 27.93 18.82 -22.66
CA CYS A 256 29.18 18.61 -23.40
C CYS A 256 29.15 19.22 -24.81
N SER A 257 30.33 19.59 -25.33
CA SER A 257 30.48 19.99 -26.73
C SER A 257 30.10 18.86 -27.70
N MET A 258 29.52 19.21 -28.87
CA MET A 258 28.96 18.23 -29.82
C MET A 258 29.88 17.03 -30.19
N PRO A 259 31.20 17.17 -30.37
CA PRO A 259 32.09 16.03 -30.62
C PRO A 259 32.21 15.08 -29.41
N THR A 260 32.12 15.62 -28.20
CA THR A 260 32.16 14.88 -26.93
C THR A 260 30.80 14.24 -26.64
N PHE A 261 29.70 14.96 -26.88
CA PHE A 261 28.33 14.43 -26.79
C PHE A 261 28.15 13.17 -27.65
N ARG A 262 28.58 13.20 -28.92
CA ARG A 262 28.49 12.03 -29.81
C ARG A 262 29.22 10.80 -29.26
N LYS A 263 30.45 10.97 -28.76
CA LYS A 263 31.23 9.88 -28.14
C LYS A 263 30.57 9.34 -26.86
N ASN A 264 30.05 10.23 -26.02
CA ASN A 264 29.36 9.83 -24.79
C ASN A 264 28.05 9.07 -25.12
N LEU A 265 27.32 9.49 -26.14
CA LEU A 265 26.10 8.81 -26.61
C LEU A 265 26.41 7.41 -27.16
N GLU A 266 27.45 7.26 -27.99
CA GLU A 266 27.91 5.97 -28.52
C GLU A 266 28.28 4.97 -27.40
N VAL A 267 28.89 5.44 -26.30
CA VAL A 267 29.16 4.64 -25.10
C VAL A 267 27.86 4.23 -24.39
N LEU A 268 26.88 5.13 -24.25
CA LEU A 268 25.58 4.82 -23.64
C LEU A 268 24.76 3.82 -24.48
N GLU A 269 24.77 3.96 -25.81
CA GLU A 269 24.16 3.00 -26.74
C GLU A 269 24.85 1.63 -26.68
N THR A 270 26.18 1.61 -26.54
CA THR A 270 26.96 0.38 -26.36
C THR A 270 26.61 -0.33 -25.05
N ILE A 271 26.48 0.40 -23.93
CA ILE A 271 26.02 -0.17 -22.64
C ILE A 271 24.59 -0.73 -22.79
N LEU A 272 23.68 0.05 -23.39
CA LEU A 272 22.29 -0.35 -23.60
C LEU A 272 22.16 -1.62 -24.46
N LYS A 273 22.99 -1.76 -25.50
CA LYS A 273 23.05 -2.95 -26.37
C LYS A 273 23.47 -4.20 -25.59
N HIS A 274 24.52 -4.12 -24.78
CA HIS A 274 25.02 -5.26 -24.01
C HIS A 274 24.07 -5.66 -22.88
N TRP A 275 23.49 -4.69 -22.14
CA TRP A 275 22.50 -4.98 -21.11
C TRP A 275 21.20 -5.58 -21.66
N LYS A 276 20.74 -5.17 -22.86
CA LYS A 276 19.61 -5.83 -23.55
C LYS A 276 19.89 -7.30 -23.88
N ASN A 277 21.16 -7.66 -24.11
CA ASN A 277 21.59 -9.02 -24.39
C ASN A 277 21.94 -9.82 -23.12
N GLY A 278 21.77 -9.24 -21.92
CA GLY A 278 22.11 -9.89 -20.65
C GLY A 278 23.60 -9.94 -20.31
N CYS A 279 24.45 -9.22 -21.05
CA CYS A 279 25.90 -9.17 -20.81
C CYS A 279 26.26 -8.15 -19.72
N GLU A 280 27.25 -8.48 -18.90
CA GLU A 280 27.89 -7.52 -17.99
C GLU A 280 28.77 -6.52 -18.76
N VAL A 281 28.91 -5.30 -18.25
CA VAL A 281 29.70 -4.22 -18.87
C VAL A 281 30.49 -3.49 -17.80
N ASN A 282 31.81 -3.42 -17.96
CA ASN A 282 32.70 -2.63 -17.12
C ASN A 282 33.21 -1.41 -17.89
N VAL A 283 33.13 -0.22 -17.28
CA VAL A 283 33.54 1.05 -17.90
C VAL A 283 34.87 1.51 -17.30
N THR A 284 35.91 1.60 -18.12
CA THR A 284 37.25 2.06 -17.73
C THR A 284 37.49 3.52 -18.12
N VAL A 285 38.09 4.31 -17.23
CA VAL A 285 38.39 5.73 -17.48
C VAL A 285 39.70 5.88 -18.26
N VAL A 286 39.62 6.27 -19.52
CA VAL A 286 40.79 6.67 -20.32
C VAL A 286 41.22 8.08 -19.92
N ARG A 287 42.32 8.19 -19.18
CA ARG A 287 42.97 9.49 -18.91
C ARG A 287 43.93 9.84 -20.05
N PRO A 288 43.94 11.07 -20.59
CA PRO A 288 44.96 11.48 -21.54
C PRO A 288 46.35 11.48 -20.90
N SER A 289 47.28 10.70 -21.45
CA SER A 289 48.69 10.76 -21.08
C SER A 289 49.28 12.09 -21.53
N GLN A 290 49.91 12.82 -20.60
CA GLN A 290 50.70 14.02 -20.94
C GLN A 290 51.93 13.59 -21.76
N GLN A 291 51.98 13.93 -23.04
CA GLN A 291 53.18 13.80 -23.86
C GLN A 291 54.00 15.09 -23.77
N LEU A 292 55.28 14.96 -23.39
CA LEU A 292 56.24 16.06 -23.44
C LEU A 292 56.67 16.33 -24.90
N HIS A 293 57.06 17.57 -25.19
CA HIS A 293 57.63 17.94 -26.48
C HIS A 293 59.04 17.36 -26.70
N SER A 294 59.30 16.89 -27.92
CA SER A 294 60.58 17.08 -28.63
C SER A 294 60.30 17.04 -30.15
N PRO A 295 61.09 17.72 -31.01
CA PRO A 295 60.62 18.12 -32.34
C PRO A 295 61.13 17.29 -33.53
N CYS A 296 60.48 17.51 -34.69
CA CYS A 296 60.91 17.28 -36.08
C CYS A 296 61.52 15.94 -36.50
N ASP A 297 60.95 15.32 -37.54
CA ASP A 297 61.58 15.40 -38.87
C ASP A 297 60.57 15.18 -40.03
N VAL A 298 61.04 15.11 -41.28
CA VAL A 298 60.30 15.58 -42.47
C VAL A 298 60.03 14.47 -43.53
N GLU A 299 58.96 14.69 -44.31
CA GLU A 299 58.77 14.30 -45.73
C GLU A 299 58.06 12.99 -46.16
N LYS A 300 57.43 13.10 -47.35
CA LYS A 300 56.97 12.06 -48.33
C LYS A 300 55.72 11.19 -48.03
N VAL A 301 54.94 10.72 -49.02
CA VAL A 301 54.45 11.25 -50.34
C VAL A 301 53.48 10.21 -50.98
N ALA A 302 52.61 10.63 -51.93
CA ALA A 302 51.69 9.80 -52.76
C ALA A 302 50.45 9.21 -52.01
N SER A 303 49.21 9.19 -52.54
CA SER A 303 48.66 8.72 -53.84
C SER A 303 48.74 7.18 -53.98
N THR A 304 47.72 6.42 -54.42
CA THR A 304 46.36 6.68 -55.00
C THR A 304 45.52 5.36 -54.87
N SER A 305 44.24 5.18 -55.24
CA SER A 305 43.15 5.96 -55.88
C SER A 305 41.78 5.28 -55.60
N CYS A 306 40.65 5.92 -55.98
CA CYS A 306 39.34 5.24 -56.15
C CYS A 306 39.28 4.47 -57.50
N PRO A 307 38.23 3.67 -57.79
CA PRO A 307 37.02 4.25 -58.40
C PRO A 307 35.67 3.64 -57.91
N ALA A 308 34.58 4.16 -58.49
CA ALA A 308 33.18 3.96 -58.09
C ALA A 308 32.52 2.66 -58.60
N GLY A 309 31.26 2.47 -58.19
CA GLY A 309 30.33 1.45 -58.72
C GLY A 309 28.89 1.79 -58.34
N ASP A 310 28.19 2.54 -59.20
CA ASP A 310 26.79 2.93 -59.02
C ASP A 310 25.80 1.79 -59.29
N LEU A 311 24.60 1.83 -58.67
CA LEU A 311 23.31 1.98 -59.39
C LEU A 311 22.07 1.82 -58.47
N HIS A 312 21.12 2.74 -58.65
CA HIS A 312 19.72 2.77 -58.21
C HIS A 312 18.83 2.68 -59.48
N PRO A 313 17.47 2.71 -59.43
CA PRO A 313 16.49 2.40 -58.37
C PRO A 313 15.35 1.46 -58.90
N LEU A 314 14.22 1.38 -58.17
CA LEU A 314 12.79 1.50 -58.62
C LEU A 314 11.91 0.81 -57.55
N THR A 315 11.09 1.49 -56.75
CA THR A 315 9.78 2.15 -57.04
C THR A 315 8.64 1.15 -57.27
N GLU A 316 7.70 1.05 -56.31
CA GLU A 316 6.25 1.30 -56.51
C GLU A 316 5.39 1.05 -55.25
N ALA A 317 4.21 1.69 -55.21
CA ALA A 317 3.07 1.41 -54.34
C ALA A 317 1.81 1.87 -55.11
N PRO A 318 0.61 1.30 -54.89
CA PRO A 318 -0.38 2.11 -54.13
C PRO A 318 -1.52 1.35 -53.39
N GLN A 319 -2.30 2.15 -52.64
CA GLN A 319 -3.77 2.11 -52.48
C GLN A 319 -4.50 1.07 -51.59
N THR A 320 -4.92 1.58 -50.42
CA THR A 320 -6.31 1.61 -49.89
C THR A 320 -7.21 0.37 -49.92
N GLY A 321 -7.64 -0.06 -48.73
CA GLY A 321 -8.89 -0.81 -48.51
C GLY A 321 -9.68 -0.21 -47.33
N VAL A 322 -10.98 0.02 -47.52
CA VAL A 322 -11.90 0.55 -46.47
C VAL A 322 -12.67 -0.63 -45.86
N ALA A 323 -12.76 -0.68 -44.53
CA ALA A 323 -13.54 -1.67 -43.79
C ALA A 323 -14.45 -1.01 -42.74
N VAL A 324 -15.65 -1.54 -42.57
CA VAL A 324 -16.76 -0.93 -41.81
C VAL A 324 -16.79 -1.41 -40.35
N LEU A 325 -17.16 -0.51 -39.43
CA LEU A 325 -17.34 -0.77 -38.00
C LEU A 325 -18.63 -1.54 -37.70
N PRO A 326 -18.58 -2.63 -36.90
CA PRO A 326 -19.72 -3.12 -36.15
C PRO A 326 -19.99 -2.26 -34.89
N ALA A 327 -21.27 -2.13 -34.50
CA ALA A 327 -21.67 -1.36 -33.32
C ALA A 327 -21.35 -2.08 -31.99
N PRO A 328 -21.17 -1.35 -30.87
CA PRO A 328 -20.78 -1.94 -29.58
C PRO A 328 -21.96 -2.55 -28.80
N HIS A 329 -21.75 -3.73 -28.21
CA HIS A 329 -22.63 -4.25 -27.15
C HIS A 329 -22.31 -3.60 -25.79
N PRO A 330 -23.33 -3.32 -24.94
CA PRO A 330 -23.14 -2.70 -23.63
C PRO A 330 -22.61 -3.72 -22.61
N GLY A 331 -21.53 -3.39 -21.88
CA GLY A 331 -20.97 -4.29 -20.87
C GLY A 331 -19.59 -3.95 -20.30
N SER A 332 -19.22 -2.66 -20.22
CA SER A 332 -17.91 -2.25 -19.65
C SER A 332 -17.91 -0.78 -19.19
N GLU A 333 -18.66 -0.47 -18.12
CA GLU A 333 -18.49 0.83 -17.47
C GLU A 333 -17.19 0.88 -16.66
N ARG A 334 -16.29 1.76 -17.07
CA ARG A 334 -15.05 2.07 -16.35
C ARG A 334 -15.39 3.02 -15.21
N LEU A 335 -15.37 2.55 -13.96
CA LEU A 335 -15.35 3.47 -12.82
C LEU A 335 -14.02 4.24 -12.80
N PHE A 336 -14.11 5.57 -12.85
CA PHE A 336 -12.96 6.46 -12.98
C PHE A 336 -12.16 6.56 -11.68
N CYS A 337 -10.82 6.53 -11.79
CA CYS A 337 -9.92 6.84 -10.68
C CYS A 337 -9.89 8.35 -10.40
N GLY A 338 -10.77 8.83 -9.51
CA GLY A 338 -10.68 10.17 -8.95
C GLY A 338 -9.45 10.32 -8.03
N ARG A 339 -8.48 11.14 -8.42
CA ARG A 339 -7.46 11.70 -7.52
C ARG A 339 -7.87 13.11 -7.10
N GLY A 340 -7.51 13.50 -5.88
CA GLY A 340 -7.57 14.89 -5.42
C GLY A 340 -8.61 15.12 -4.32
N LEU A 341 -8.13 15.15 -3.08
CA LEU A 341 -8.68 16.03 -2.05
C LEU A 341 -7.88 17.34 -2.12
N PRO A 342 -8.51 18.51 -2.20
CA PRO A 342 -7.87 19.75 -1.79
C PRO A 342 -7.92 19.87 -0.26
N ASP A 343 -6.88 20.44 0.34
CA ASP A 343 -6.99 21.04 1.67
C ASP A 343 -7.93 22.24 1.61
N ASN A 344 -8.66 22.49 2.69
CA ASN A 344 -9.37 23.75 2.93
C ASN A 344 -9.14 24.16 4.39
N SER A 345 -8.11 24.98 4.62
CA SER A 345 -8.08 25.88 5.75
C SER A 345 -9.02 27.07 5.49
N ASP A 346 -9.21 27.91 6.51
CA ASP A 346 -9.65 29.30 6.40
C ASP A 346 -11.03 29.58 5.79
N SER A 347 -12.01 29.79 6.68
CA SER A 347 -12.98 30.87 6.48
C SER A 347 -13.26 31.55 7.82
N ALA A 348 -12.95 32.84 7.91
CA ALA A 348 -13.14 33.64 9.12
C ALA A 348 -13.94 34.90 8.78
N CYS A 349 -14.84 35.30 9.69
CA CYS A 349 -15.54 36.59 9.69
C CYS A 349 -16.50 36.83 8.50
N PRO A 350 -17.35 37.88 8.54
CA PRO A 350 -17.49 38.92 9.57
C PRO A 350 -18.84 38.86 10.32
N GLY A 351 -19.01 39.77 11.28
CA GLY A 351 -20.33 40.10 11.83
C GLY A 351 -20.50 41.61 11.99
N SER A 352 -21.75 42.08 12.03
CA SER A 352 -22.11 43.38 12.61
C SER A 352 -23.62 43.56 12.83
N ALA A 353 -23.93 44.23 13.95
CA ALA A 353 -25.09 45.09 14.21
C ALA A 353 -26.56 44.60 14.04
N SER A 354 -27.20 44.37 15.19
CA SER A 354 -28.42 45.07 15.65
C SER A 354 -29.74 44.95 14.88
N SER A 355 -30.78 44.41 15.55
CA SER A 355 -31.88 45.25 16.09
C SER A 355 -32.83 44.46 17.02
N ARG A 356 -33.76 45.18 17.65
CA ARG A 356 -34.59 44.79 18.82
C ARG A 356 -35.79 43.91 18.44
N ASN A 357 -36.28 43.11 19.39
CA ASN A 357 -37.58 43.40 20.05
C ASN A 357 -37.85 42.51 21.27
N THR A 358 -38.63 43.08 22.21
CA THR A 358 -39.29 42.50 23.39
C THR A 358 -38.46 41.55 24.25
#